data_AF-A0A1A8PCT4-F1
#
_entry.id   AF-A0A1A8PCT4-F1
#
_cell.length_a   1.000
_cell.length_b   1.000
_cell.length_c   1.000
_cell.angle_alpha   90.00
_cell.angle_beta   90.00
_cell.angle_gamma   90.00
#
_symmetry.space_group_name_H-M   'P 1'
#
loop_
_entity.id
_entity.type
_entity.pdbx_description
1 polymer ?
#
loop_
_entity_poly.entity_id
_entity_poly.type
_entity_poly.pdbx_seq_one_letter_code
_entity_poly.pdbx_strand_id
1 'polypeptide(L)'
;TGYGKSLIYQLAPVVAKRMGLSENPLVVIVSPLIALMEDQVKEASKLGLTAMQLGVHTLKDIRKANCQLIFGSPEAWLMQSKWRELLSTKTFRDNLLGIVVDEVHLIYKWGKADKGHKAFRECFAKLGELRSIVRRGTPILALTATADLDSRAIIQKQLHFEDATQVTVSPNRKNIRFGLIKVSSHTLDCLDWIVRELKEHDTNMFQVIIYCRTLAAVGRVFCYLKAELGEDCWADKDPQRRAENLRIGMFHSHTLPQNKRRILDSFGGDGPCRVVVATSAPGMGLNFPKISHVVMYGVPEDMEAILQEAGRAGRDGSLSHAVIYRLNLNTNVDEGLRTLLKNSSKSCFRKALFSQFENNTDSVEPGHLCCTYCHSVCSCTSAGCDMAVPKYEQAPLEVSAPVQIREVTEDEKDLIRSLLHTYKLSLIPETHLYTNSTYCTGFSDELINSVLEHCAEIFDLNFIMNNLPVF
;
A
#
# COMPACT_ATOMS: atom_id res chain seq x y z
N THR A 1 -4.42 8.82 -7.73
CA THR A 1 -4.87 9.18 -6.36
C THR A 1 -4.37 10.59 -6.03
N GLY A 2 -5.07 11.38 -5.21
CA GLY A 2 -4.57 12.70 -4.76
C GLY A 2 -4.98 13.95 -5.56
N TYR A 3 -5.65 13.81 -6.72
CA TYR A 3 -6.13 14.95 -7.53
C TYR A 3 -7.39 15.66 -6.99
N GLY A 4 -7.84 15.35 -5.77
CA GLY A 4 -9.03 15.96 -5.19
C GLY A 4 -10.36 15.43 -5.74
N LYS A 5 -10.47 14.12 -6.02
CA LYS A 5 -11.72 13.49 -6.52
C LYS A 5 -12.93 13.80 -5.63
N SER A 6 -12.73 13.87 -4.30
CA SER A 6 -13.77 14.13 -3.31
C SER A 6 -14.39 15.52 -3.44
N LEU A 7 -13.59 16.51 -3.81
CA LEU A 7 -14.02 17.91 -3.91
C LEU A 7 -15.15 18.09 -4.93
N ILE A 8 -15.17 17.28 -6.00
CA ILE A 8 -16.20 17.32 -7.06
C ILE A 8 -17.60 17.15 -6.45
N TYR A 9 -17.78 16.12 -5.61
CA TYR A 9 -19.09 15.87 -5.02
C TYR A 9 -19.35 16.66 -3.74
N GLN A 10 -18.30 17.06 -3.02
CA GLN A 10 -18.43 17.91 -1.83
C GLN A 10 -18.90 19.33 -2.20
N LEU A 11 -18.49 19.87 -3.35
CA LEU A 11 -18.93 21.18 -3.83
C LEU A 11 -20.35 21.17 -4.41
N ALA A 12 -20.84 20.02 -4.90
CA ALA A 12 -22.11 19.95 -5.61
C ALA A 12 -23.31 20.50 -4.81
N PRO A 13 -23.51 20.16 -3.52
CA PRO A 13 -24.59 20.76 -2.71
C PRO A 13 -24.46 22.28 -2.55
N VAL A 14 -23.25 22.80 -2.41
CA VAL A 14 -22.99 24.25 -2.24
C VAL A 14 -23.36 24.99 -3.52
N VAL A 15 -22.92 24.49 -4.67
CA VAL A 15 -23.20 25.07 -5.98
C VAL A 15 -24.70 25.01 -6.28
N ALA A 16 -25.35 23.86 -6.08
CA ALA A 16 -26.77 23.70 -6.34
C ALA A 16 -27.63 24.65 -5.51
N LYS A 17 -27.29 24.86 -4.23
CA LYS A 17 -27.98 25.82 -3.36
C LYS A 17 -27.78 27.26 -3.84
N ARG A 18 -26.56 27.64 -4.19
CA ARG A 18 -26.25 29.00 -4.70
C ARG A 18 -26.93 29.30 -6.03
N MET A 19 -27.09 28.29 -6.88
CA MET A 19 -27.80 28.41 -8.16
C MET A 19 -29.32 28.33 -8.02
N GLY A 20 -29.85 28.14 -6.80
CA GLY A 20 -31.29 28.01 -6.57
C GLY A 20 -31.91 26.72 -7.15
N LEU A 21 -31.10 25.69 -7.42
CA LEU A 21 -31.57 24.43 -7.98
C LEU A 21 -32.31 23.56 -6.97
N SER A 22 -31.96 23.68 -5.68
CA SER A 22 -32.60 22.99 -4.57
C SER A 22 -32.32 23.76 -3.27
N GLU A 23 -33.31 23.85 -2.39
CA GLU A 23 -33.15 24.48 -1.07
C GLU A 23 -32.32 23.63 -0.11
N ASN A 24 -32.43 22.30 -0.22
CA ASN A 24 -31.80 21.33 0.67
C ASN A 24 -31.08 20.23 -0.13
N PRO A 25 -30.09 20.58 -0.97
CA PRO A 25 -29.47 19.64 -1.90
C PRO A 25 -28.75 18.50 -1.17
N LEU A 26 -28.94 17.29 -1.68
CA LEU A 26 -28.38 16.05 -1.13
C LEU A 26 -27.59 15.29 -2.19
N VAL A 27 -26.45 14.73 -1.78
CA VAL A 27 -25.68 13.75 -2.56
C VAL A 27 -25.55 12.45 -1.76
N VAL A 28 -25.81 11.34 -2.43
CA VAL A 28 -25.61 9.99 -1.88
C VAL A 28 -24.25 9.47 -2.30
N ILE A 29 -23.45 8.99 -1.36
CA ILE A 29 -22.12 8.46 -1.61
C ILE A 29 -22.08 6.99 -1.23
N VAL A 30 -21.72 6.17 -2.21
CA VAL A 30 -21.39 4.75 -2.04
C VAL A 30 -19.89 4.64 -1.86
N SER A 31 -19.46 4.19 -0.68
CA SER A 31 -18.03 4.06 -0.33
C SER A 31 -17.75 2.68 0.25
N PRO A 32 -16.61 2.06 -0.09
CA PRO A 32 -16.38 0.66 0.21
C PRO A 32 -16.09 0.35 1.68
N LEU A 33 -15.43 1.27 2.39
CA LEU A 33 -14.84 0.99 3.69
C LEU A 33 -15.38 1.94 4.76
N ILE A 34 -15.73 1.39 5.92
CA ILE A 34 -16.22 2.16 7.07
C ILE A 34 -15.20 3.22 7.49
N ALA A 35 -13.93 2.84 7.63
CA ALA A 35 -12.87 3.77 8.01
C ALA A 35 -12.70 4.93 7.00
N LEU A 36 -12.86 4.66 5.69
CA LEU A 36 -12.78 5.69 4.67
C LEU A 36 -13.96 6.66 4.77
N MET A 37 -15.17 6.15 5.03
CA MET A 37 -16.36 7.00 5.25
C MET A 37 -16.20 7.90 6.48
N GLU A 38 -15.63 7.39 7.58
CA GLU A 38 -15.37 8.19 8.78
C GLU A 38 -14.45 9.38 8.49
N ASP A 39 -13.40 9.16 7.70
CA ASP A 39 -12.46 10.22 7.31
C ASP A 39 -13.13 11.24 6.37
N GLN A 40 -13.93 10.77 5.40
CA GLN A 40 -14.68 11.63 4.48
C GLN A 40 -15.75 12.47 5.19
N VAL A 41 -16.43 11.94 6.20
CA VAL A 41 -17.39 12.69 7.02
C VAL A 41 -16.69 13.79 7.83
N LYS A 42 -15.53 13.48 8.43
CA LYS A 42 -14.72 14.47 9.17
C LYS A 42 -14.22 15.58 8.24
N GLU A 43 -13.75 15.22 7.05
CA GLU A 43 -13.30 16.18 6.02
C GLU A 43 -14.45 17.10 5.58
N ALA A 44 -15.60 16.55 5.23
CA ALA A 44 -16.78 17.32 4.86
C ALA A 44 -17.25 18.27 5.98
N SER A 45 -17.23 17.80 7.22
CA SER A 45 -17.58 18.60 8.39
C SER A 45 -16.65 19.80 8.58
N LYS A 46 -15.34 19.61 8.34
CA LYS A 46 -14.35 20.72 8.36
C LYS A 46 -14.62 21.77 7.29
N LEU A 47 -15.21 21.39 6.16
CA LEU A 47 -15.64 22.29 5.09
C LEU A 47 -17.01 22.94 5.37
N GLY A 48 -17.61 22.69 6.53
CA GLY A 48 -18.92 23.24 6.91
C GLY A 48 -20.11 22.53 6.26
N LEU A 49 -19.91 21.32 5.71
CA LEU A 49 -20.97 20.52 5.12
C LEU A 49 -21.58 19.56 6.15
N THR A 50 -22.90 19.43 6.16
CA THR A 50 -23.57 18.41 6.97
C THR A 50 -23.44 17.04 6.30
N ALA A 51 -22.58 16.20 6.85
CA ALA A 51 -22.31 14.85 6.36
C ALA A 51 -22.69 13.78 7.40
N MET A 52 -23.30 12.68 6.95
CA MET A 52 -23.66 11.55 7.80
C MET A 52 -23.25 10.21 7.18
N GLN A 53 -23.11 9.20 8.04
CA GLN A 53 -22.76 7.84 7.67
C GLN A 53 -23.84 6.84 8.10
N LEU A 54 -24.28 6.01 7.16
CA LEU A 54 -25.21 4.91 7.42
C LEU A 54 -24.56 3.84 8.31
N GLY A 55 -25.31 3.34 9.30
CA GLY A 55 -24.82 2.36 10.28
C GLY A 55 -24.21 3.00 11.52
N VAL A 56 -23.79 4.26 11.44
CA VAL A 56 -23.38 5.09 12.59
C VAL A 56 -24.53 6.00 13.02
N HIS A 57 -25.15 6.70 12.07
CA HIS A 57 -26.27 7.61 12.33
C HIS A 57 -27.62 6.92 12.12
N THR A 58 -28.62 7.29 12.92
CA THR A 58 -29.97 6.74 12.82
C THR A 58 -30.77 7.44 11.72
N LEU A 59 -31.88 6.80 11.31
CA LEU A 59 -32.82 7.39 10.36
C LEU A 59 -33.42 8.72 10.87
N LYS A 60 -33.60 8.84 12.19
CA LYS A 60 -34.11 10.07 12.81
C LYS A 60 -33.09 11.20 12.67
N ASP A 61 -31.80 10.90 12.85
CA ASP A 61 -30.72 11.89 12.73
C ASP A 61 -30.65 12.42 11.30
N ILE A 62 -30.65 11.51 10.32
CA ILE A 62 -30.57 11.84 8.89
C ILE A 62 -31.76 12.70 8.45
N ARG A 63 -32.97 12.38 8.92
CA ARG A 63 -34.18 13.15 8.57
C ARG A 63 -34.22 14.53 9.22
N LYS A 64 -33.60 14.72 10.40
CA LYS A 64 -33.60 15.99 11.13
C LYS A 64 -32.51 16.95 10.66
N ALA A 65 -31.38 16.43 10.21
CA ALA A 65 -30.16 17.23 10.02
C ALA A 65 -30.06 17.97 8.68
N ASN A 66 -31.05 17.84 7.77
CA ASN A 66 -30.98 18.38 6.41
C ASN A 66 -29.61 18.07 5.75
N CYS A 67 -29.21 16.80 5.80
CA CYS A 67 -27.88 16.37 5.38
C CYS A 67 -27.63 16.69 3.91
N GLN A 68 -26.42 17.18 3.63
CA GLN A 68 -25.97 17.46 2.27
C GLN A 68 -25.25 16.27 1.66
N LEU A 69 -24.56 15.47 2.50
CA LEU A 69 -23.82 14.28 2.08
C LEU A 69 -24.22 13.09 2.96
N ILE A 70 -24.56 11.95 2.34
CA ILE A 70 -24.82 10.70 3.08
C ILE A 70 -23.94 9.59 2.51
N PHE A 71 -23.05 9.08 3.35
CA PHE A 71 -22.13 8.00 3.05
C PHE A 71 -22.72 6.66 3.49
N GLY A 72 -22.61 5.64 2.63
CA GLY A 72 -23.00 4.28 2.98
C GLY A 72 -22.28 3.25 2.14
N SER A 73 -22.18 2.03 2.67
CA SER A 73 -21.67 0.90 1.90
C SER A 73 -22.67 0.43 0.85
N PRO A 74 -22.24 -0.31 -0.19
CA PRO A 74 -23.17 -0.95 -1.14
C PRO A 74 -24.27 -1.77 -0.47
N GLU A 75 -23.93 -2.53 0.57
CA GLU A 75 -24.89 -3.35 1.33
C GLU A 75 -25.91 -2.50 2.07
N ALA A 76 -25.49 -1.38 2.66
CA ALA A 76 -26.41 -0.47 3.32
C ALA A 76 -27.45 0.05 2.32
N TRP A 77 -27.02 0.50 1.13
CA TRP A 77 -27.93 1.06 0.13
C TRP A 77 -28.82 0.03 -0.56
N LEU A 78 -28.31 -1.18 -0.84
CA LEU A 78 -29.02 -2.19 -1.64
C LEU A 78 -29.78 -3.24 -0.82
N MET A 79 -29.28 -3.60 0.37
CA MET A 79 -29.85 -4.72 1.13
C MET A 79 -30.75 -4.27 2.29
N GLN A 80 -30.57 -3.07 2.84
CA GLN A 80 -31.35 -2.61 4.00
C GLN A 80 -32.60 -1.83 3.55
N SER A 81 -33.78 -2.40 3.77
CA SER A 81 -35.08 -1.82 3.38
C SER A 81 -35.26 -0.38 3.85
N LYS A 82 -34.93 -0.07 5.11
CA LYS A 82 -35.05 1.27 5.69
C LYS A 82 -34.35 2.38 4.87
N TRP A 83 -33.20 2.09 4.26
CA TRP A 83 -32.44 3.08 3.48
C TRP A 83 -32.94 3.17 2.05
N ARG A 84 -33.41 2.05 1.49
CA ARG A 84 -34.10 2.03 0.19
C ARG A 84 -35.39 2.84 0.24
N GLU A 85 -36.19 2.64 1.28
CA GLU A 85 -37.41 3.41 1.52
C GLU A 85 -37.11 4.90 1.67
N LEU A 86 -36.01 5.25 2.35
CA LEU A 86 -35.57 6.64 2.48
C LEU A 86 -35.31 7.28 1.11
N LEU A 87 -34.58 6.60 0.22
CA LEU A 87 -34.30 7.08 -1.15
C LEU A 87 -35.59 7.28 -1.98
N SER A 88 -36.63 6.50 -1.70
CA SER A 88 -37.93 6.58 -2.37
C SER A 88 -38.85 7.68 -1.82
N THR A 89 -38.54 8.27 -0.67
CA THR A 89 -39.38 9.35 -0.10
C THR A 89 -39.36 10.61 -0.97
N LYS A 90 -40.49 11.33 -1.02
CA LYS A 90 -40.59 12.57 -1.80
C LYS A 90 -39.49 13.58 -1.46
N THR A 91 -39.25 13.81 -0.17
CA THR A 91 -38.21 14.72 0.31
C THR A 91 -36.81 14.37 -0.21
N PHE A 92 -36.44 13.08 -0.24
CA PHE A 92 -35.15 12.67 -0.78
C PHE A 92 -35.11 12.80 -2.30
N ARG A 93 -36.12 12.30 -3.00
CA ARG A 93 -36.15 12.33 -4.47
C ARG A 93 -36.11 13.75 -5.04
N ASP A 94 -36.77 14.70 -4.38
CA ASP A 94 -36.87 16.08 -4.86
C ASP A 94 -35.56 16.86 -4.60
N ASN A 95 -34.77 16.44 -3.61
CA ASN A 95 -33.52 17.11 -3.21
C ASN A 95 -32.25 16.36 -3.65
N LEU A 96 -32.35 15.12 -4.11
CA LEU A 96 -31.22 14.31 -4.53
C LEU A 96 -30.62 14.86 -5.83
N LEU A 97 -29.41 15.38 -5.73
CA LEU A 97 -28.63 15.86 -6.88
C LEU A 97 -28.04 14.71 -7.70
N GLY A 98 -27.60 13.64 -7.03
CA GLY A 98 -26.91 12.54 -7.68
C GLY A 98 -26.38 11.49 -6.72
N ILE A 99 -25.91 10.39 -7.29
CA ILE A 99 -25.20 9.31 -6.59
C ILE A 99 -23.73 9.36 -6.98
N VAL A 100 -22.85 9.20 -6.00
CA VAL A 100 -21.41 9.04 -6.19
C VAL A 100 -21.05 7.61 -5.84
N VAL A 101 -20.33 6.94 -6.73
CA VAL A 101 -19.70 5.65 -6.44
C VAL A 101 -18.20 5.87 -6.36
N ASP A 102 -17.68 5.93 -5.14
CA ASP A 102 -16.25 6.09 -4.89
C ASP A 102 -15.53 4.74 -4.94
N GLU A 103 -14.28 4.77 -5.39
CA GLU A 103 -13.48 3.58 -5.70
C GLU A 103 -14.23 2.54 -6.54
N VAL A 104 -14.84 3.01 -7.64
CA VAL A 104 -15.72 2.20 -8.54
C VAL A 104 -15.03 0.97 -9.14
N HIS A 105 -13.70 0.92 -9.15
CA HIS A 105 -12.94 -0.25 -9.61
C HIS A 105 -13.25 -1.52 -8.78
N LEU A 106 -13.76 -1.37 -7.56
CA LEU A 106 -14.15 -2.50 -6.72
C LEU A 106 -15.37 -3.28 -7.26
N ILE A 107 -16.12 -2.71 -8.21
CA ILE A 107 -17.23 -3.40 -8.89
C ILE A 107 -16.75 -4.69 -9.57
N TYR A 108 -15.58 -4.68 -10.20
CA TYR A 108 -15.01 -5.89 -10.81
C TYR A 108 -14.06 -6.63 -9.89
N LYS A 109 -13.29 -5.95 -9.02
CA LYS A 109 -12.35 -6.63 -8.11
C LYS A 109 -13.03 -7.43 -7.00
N TRP A 110 -14.11 -6.90 -6.41
CA TRP A 110 -14.80 -7.56 -5.30
C TRP A 110 -16.17 -8.10 -5.68
N GLY A 111 -16.79 -7.50 -6.70
CA GLY A 111 -18.13 -7.87 -7.15
C GLY A 111 -18.17 -9.06 -8.09
N LYS A 112 -17.06 -9.43 -8.76
CA LYS A 112 -16.99 -10.62 -9.61
C LYS A 112 -16.42 -11.82 -8.84
N ALA A 113 -16.95 -12.99 -9.18
CA ALA A 113 -16.39 -14.28 -8.79
C ALA A 113 -15.21 -14.57 -9.73
N ASP A 114 -14.01 -14.73 -9.18
CA ASP A 114 -12.88 -15.28 -9.94
C ASP A 114 -13.01 -16.79 -10.02
N LYS A 115 -12.45 -17.41 -11.07
CA LYS A 115 -12.57 -18.84 -11.41
C LYS A 115 -12.50 -19.75 -10.17
N GLY A 116 -13.65 -20.20 -9.68
CA GLY A 116 -13.78 -21.13 -8.54
C GLY A 116 -14.06 -20.49 -7.16
N HIS A 117 -14.04 -19.16 -7.03
CA HIS A 117 -14.27 -18.44 -5.78
C HIS A 117 -15.47 -17.49 -5.87
N LYS A 118 -16.30 -17.45 -4.82
CA LYS A 118 -17.39 -16.48 -4.72
C LYS A 118 -16.83 -15.05 -4.66
N ALA A 119 -17.56 -14.11 -5.26
CA ALA A 119 -17.27 -12.69 -5.14
C ALA A 119 -17.13 -12.29 -3.67
N PHE A 120 -16.07 -11.57 -3.33
CA PHE A 120 -15.81 -11.14 -1.95
C PHE A 120 -16.97 -10.28 -1.42
N ARG A 121 -17.49 -9.34 -2.24
CA ARG A 121 -18.64 -8.49 -1.92
C ARG A 121 -19.53 -8.29 -3.15
N GLU A 122 -20.45 -9.22 -3.35
CA GLU A 122 -21.38 -9.27 -4.51
C GLU A 122 -22.19 -7.96 -4.70
N CYS A 123 -22.51 -7.24 -3.62
CA CYS A 123 -23.28 -5.99 -3.70
C CYS A 123 -22.63 -4.92 -4.58
N PHE A 124 -21.31 -4.93 -4.76
CA PHE A 124 -20.65 -3.98 -5.66
C PHE A 124 -21.06 -4.21 -7.11
N ALA A 125 -21.20 -5.47 -7.55
CA ALA A 125 -21.63 -5.78 -8.91
C ALA A 125 -23.07 -5.37 -9.20
N LYS A 126 -23.86 -5.10 -8.15
CA LYS A 126 -25.29 -4.73 -8.22
C LYS A 126 -25.54 -3.23 -8.07
N LEU A 127 -24.51 -2.39 -8.05
CA LEU A 127 -24.67 -0.94 -7.85
C LEU A 127 -25.51 -0.26 -8.94
N GLY A 128 -25.62 -0.85 -10.14
CA GLY A 128 -26.54 -0.41 -11.17
C GLY A 128 -28.02 -0.40 -10.73
N GLU A 129 -28.41 -1.27 -9.80
CA GLU A 129 -29.78 -1.36 -9.27
C GLU A 129 -30.24 -0.09 -8.54
N LEU A 130 -29.30 0.74 -8.05
CA LEU A 130 -29.63 2.03 -7.42
C LEU A 130 -30.44 2.93 -8.36
N ARG A 131 -30.22 2.83 -9.68
CA ARG A 131 -30.99 3.57 -10.69
C ARG A 131 -32.48 3.25 -10.69
N SER A 132 -32.85 2.05 -10.27
CA SER A 132 -34.25 1.61 -10.17
C SER A 132 -34.92 2.08 -8.88
N ILE A 133 -34.15 2.54 -7.90
CA ILE A 133 -34.65 2.99 -6.59
C ILE A 133 -34.84 4.52 -6.59
N VAL A 134 -33.89 5.25 -7.18
CA VAL A 134 -33.93 6.72 -7.22
C VAL A 134 -34.77 7.26 -8.38
N ARG A 135 -35.01 8.58 -8.40
CA ARG A 135 -35.74 9.26 -9.48
C ARG A 135 -35.08 8.96 -10.83
N ARG A 136 -35.87 8.62 -11.85
CA ARG A 136 -35.38 8.46 -13.23
C ARG A 136 -34.65 9.72 -13.68
N GLY A 137 -33.49 9.56 -14.31
CA GLY A 137 -32.63 10.67 -14.73
C GLY A 137 -31.67 11.20 -13.66
N THR A 138 -31.65 10.62 -12.46
CA THR A 138 -30.62 10.98 -11.45
C THR A 138 -29.22 10.65 -11.98
N PRO A 139 -28.28 11.62 -11.99
CA PRO A 139 -26.92 11.38 -12.47
C PRO A 139 -26.15 10.51 -11.48
N ILE A 140 -25.23 9.70 -12.02
CA ILE A 140 -24.29 8.90 -11.24
C ILE A 140 -22.87 9.32 -11.61
N LEU A 141 -22.08 9.70 -10.61
CA LEU A 141 -20.67 9.99 -10.73
C LEU A 141 -19.86 8.78 -10.27
N ALA A 142 -19.12 8.15 -11.17
CA ALA A 142 -18.23 7.03 -10.87
C ALA A 142 -16.78 7.55 -10.74
N LEU A 143 -16.16 7.34 -9.58
CA LEU A 143 -14.81 7.83 -9.29
C LEU A 143 -13.84 6.66 -9.05
N THR A 144 -12.71 6.68 -9.75
CA THR A 144 -11.60 5.76 -9.51
C THR A 144 -10.29 6.44 -9.89
N ALA A 145 -9.19 6.00 -9.27
CA ALA A 145 -7.86 6.48 -9.60
C ALA A 145 -7.14 5.62 -10.64
N THR A 146 -7.52 4.35 -10.79
CA THR A 146 -6.68 3.33 -11.43
C THR A 146 -7.48 2.36 -12.29
N ALA A 147 -8.47 2.84 -13.06
CA ALA A 147 -9.14 1.96 -14.03
C ALA A 147 -8.40 1.96 -15.38
N ASP A 148 -7.93 0.77 -15.77
CA ASP A 148 -7.44 0.48 -17.12
C ASP A 148 -8.56 0.61 -18.18
N LEU A 149 -8.20 0.52 -19.46
CA LEU A 149 -9.14 0.70 -20.57
C LEU A 149 -10.27 -0.35 -20.59
N ASP A 150 -9.97 -1.61 -20.29
CA ASP A 150 -10.95 -2.71 -20.31
C ASP A 150 -11.90 -2.63 -19.10
N SER A 151 -11.33 -2.31 -17.94
CA SER A 151 -12.03 -2.08 -16.68
C SER A 151 -13.03 -0.92 -16.76
N ARG A 152 -12.75 0.14 -17.54
CA ARG A 152 -13.70 1.22 -17.80
C ARG A 152 -14.96 0.72 -18.52
N ALA A 153 -14.81 -0.14 -19.52
CA ALA A 153 -15.94 -0.73 -20.24
C ALA A 153 -16.80 -1.60 -19.31
N ILE A 154 -16.17 -2.32 -18.37
CA ILE A 154 -16.87 -3.10 -17.35
C ILE A 154 -17.69 -2.18 -16.43
N ILE A 155 -17.10 -1.09 -15.94
CA ILE A 155 -17.78 -0.10 -15.09
C ILE A 155 -18.99 0.50 -15.82
N GLN A 156 -18.80 0.91 -17.09
CA GLN A 156 -19.86 1.51 -17.91
C GLN A 156 -21.06 0.55 -18.04
N LYS A 157 -20.78 -0.73 -18.31
CA LYS A 157 -21.81 -1.76 -18.43
C LYS A 157 -22.53 -2.02 -17.10
N GLN A 158 -21.80 -2.18 -16.00
CA GLN A 158 -22.38 -2.54 -14.70
C GLN A 158 -23.15 -1.40 -14.03
N LEU A 159 -22.79 -0.14 -14.30
CA LEU A 159 -23.53 1.02 -13.82
C LEU A 159 -24.61 1.50 -14.81
N HIS A 160 -24.85 0.76 -15.89
CA HIS A 160 -25.83 1.09 -16.94
C HIS A 160 -25.66 2.52 -17.47
N PHE A 161 -24.45 2.84 -17.91
CA PHE A 161 -24.12 4.12 -18.54
C PHE A 161 -24.32 4.02 -20.05
N GLU A 162 -25.34 4.71 -20.57
CA GLU A 162 -25.61 4.77 -22.01
C GLU A 162 -24.75 5.87 -22.68
N ASP A 163 -24.83 7.10 -22.19
CA ASP A 163 -24.09 8.27 -22.72
C ASP A 163 -23.35 9.01 -21.59
N ALA A 164 -22.38 8.34 -20.97
CA ALA A 164 -21.62 8.90 -19.86
C ALA A 164 -20.41 9.71 -20.35
N THR A 165 -20.31 10.96 -19.89
CA THR A 165 -19.10 11.77 -20.10
C THR A 165 -17.93 11.17 -19.34
N GLN A 166 -16.87 10.80 -20.07
CA GLN A 166 -15.63 10.31 -19.48
C GLN A 166 -14.63 11.46 -19.31
N VAL A 167 -14.25 11.74 -18.07
CA VAL A 167 -13.19 12.70 -17.76
C VAL A 167 -11.99 11.91 -17.26
N THR A 168 -10.93 11.91 -18.06
CA THR A 168 -9.69 11.19 -17.76
C THR A 168 -8.55 12.17 -17.58
N VAL A 169 -7.75 11.91 -16.55
CA VAL A 169 -6.46 12.58 -16.33
C VAL A 169 -5.41 11.49 -16.33
N SER A 170 -4.27 11.74 -16.98
CA SER A 170 -3.18 10.77 -17.04
C SER A 170 -2.75 10.39 -15.61
N PRO A 171 -2.69 9.09 -15.29
CA PRO A 171 -2.13 8.63 -14.02
C PRO A 171 -0.59 8.70 -14.00
N ASN A 172 0.06 9.01 -15.12
CA ASN A 172 1.51 9.07 -15.27
C ASN A 172 2.11 10.32 -14.61
N ARG A 173 2.41 10.20 -13.33
CA ARG A 173 3.09 11.26 -12.55
C ARG A 173 4.59 11.28 -12.93
N LYS A 174 4.97 12.25 -13.77
CA LYS A 174 6.34 12.39 -14.30
C LYS A 174 7.39 12.70 -13.20
N ASN A 175 6.97 13.20 -12.03
CA ASN A 175 7.85 13.46 -10.89
C ASN A 175 8.22 12.22 -10.05
N ILE A 176 7.68 11.03 -10.35
CA ILE A 176 7.96 9.80 -9.60
C ILE A 176 8.91 8.90 -10.39
N ARG A 177 10.17 8.78 -9.99
CA ARG A 177 11.10 7.82 -10.59
C ARG A 177 10.80 6.39 -10.12
N PHE A 178 10.79 5.43 -11.04
CA PHE A 178 10.55 4.01 -10.72
C PHE A 178 11.86 3.19 -10.65
N GLY A 179 12.14 2.61 -9.49
CA GLY A 179 13.21 1.64 -9.27
C GLY A 179 12.69 0.21 -9.30
N LEU A 180 13.34 -0.71 -10.02
CA LEU A 180 12.95 -2.13 -10.01
C LEU A 180 14.16 -3.04 -9.79
N ILE A 181 14.30 -3.57 -8.59
CA ILE A 181 15.50 -4.28 -8.14
C ILE A 181 15.14 -5.71 -7.76
N LYS A 182 15.96 -6.68 -8.16
CA LYS A 182 15.83 -8.06 -7.69
C LYS A 182 16.64 -8.19 -6.39
N VAL A 183 16.03 -8.73 -5.35
CA VAL A 183 16.67 -8.94 -4.05
C VAL A 183 16.65 -10.43 -3.75
N SER A 184 17.74 -10.96 -3.19
CA SER A 184 17.79 -12.33 -2.67
C SER A 184 16.75 -12.49 -1.55
N SER A 185 16.08 -13.64 -1.49
CA SER A 185 14.86 -13.81 -0.68
C SER A 185 15.06 -13.76 0.84
N HIS A 186 16.28 -13.59 1.33
CA HIS A 186 16.65 -13.81 2.72
C HIS A 186 17.23 -12.59 3.44
N THR A 187 17.62 -11.53 2.73
CA THR A 187 18.32 -10.40 3.35
C THR A 187 17.47 -9.12 3.35
N LEU A 188 17.44 -8.45 4.51
CA LEU A 188 16.80 -7.15 4.71
C LEU A 188 17.75 -5.98 4.43
N ASP A 189 19.00 -6.27 4.09
CA ASP A 189 20.10 -5.37 3.71
C ASP A 189 19.73 -4.39 2.58
N CYS A 190 18.81 -4.76 1.68
CA CYS A 190 18.27 -3.85 0.68
C CYS A 190 17.60 -2.59 1.30
N LEU A 191 17.33 -2.58 2.60
CA LEU A 191 16.79 -1.47 3.38
C LEU A 191 17.87 -0.71 4.19
N ASP A 192 19.14 -1.12 4.16
CA ASP A 192 20.25 -0.47 4.89
C ASP A 192 20.41 1.01 4.55
N TRP A 193 20.05 1.41 3.33
CA TRP A 193 20.05 2.81 2.95
C TRP A 193 19.11 3.63 3.82
N ILE A 194 17.97 3.09 4.26
CA ILE A 194 17.02 3.77 5.15
C ILE A 194 17.66 3.98 6.52
N VAL A 195 18.34 2.94 7.03
CA VAL A 195 19.05 3.00 8.31
C VAL A 195 20.13 4.07 8.27
N ARG A 196 20.96 4.08 7.21
CA ARG A 196 22.04 5.05 7.03
C ARG A 196 21.52 6.48 6.93
N GLU A 197 20.52 6.72 6.08
CA GLU A 197 19.94 8.05 5.90
C GLU A 197 19.27 8.57 7.18
N LEU A 198 18.62 7.70 7.95
CA LEU A 198 18.01 8.10 9.23
C LEU A 198 19.06 8.38 10.31
N LYS A 199 20.18 7.65 10.33
CA LYS A 199 21.32 7.92 11.23
C LYS A 199 22.04 9.22 10.86
N GLU A 200 22.20 9.50 9.57
CA GLU A 200 22.94 10.67 9.08
C GLU A 200 22.12 11.96 9.17
N HIS A 201 20.82 11.90 8.84
CA HIS A 201 19.98 13.09 8.72
C HIS A 201 18.92 13.24 9.81
N ASP A 202 18.75 12.25 10.70
CA ASP A 202 17.83 12.31 11.82
C ASP A 202 16.41 12.71 11.36
N THR A 203 15.76 13.67 12.02
CA THR A 203 14.44 14.21 11.70
C THR A 203 14.46 15.10 10.45
N ASN A 204 15.62 15.43 9.88
CA ASN A 204 15.70 16.12 8.60
C ASN A 204 15.64 15.15 7.40
N MET A 205 15.67 13.83 7.65
CA MET A 205 15.44 12.84 6.61
C MET A 205 14.07 13.05 5.96
N PHE A 206 13.99 12.81 4.66
CA PHE A 206 12.71 12.74 3.95
C PHE A 206 11.82 11.59 4.47
N GLN A 207 10.52 11.67 4.21
CA GLN A 207 9.58 10.63 4.66
C GLN A 207 9.52 9.44 3.70
N VAL A 208 9.51 8.23 4.28
CA VAL A 208 9.49 6.94 3.58
C VAL A 208 8.30 6.10 4.05
N ILE A 209 7.60 5.49 3.10
CA ILE A 209 6.65 4.39 3.40
C ILE A 209 7.16 3.09 2.77
N ILE A 210 7.17 2.02 3.55
CA ILE A 210 7.50 0.67 3.12
C ILE A 210 6.23 -0.18 3.10
N TYR A 211 5.79 -0.60 1.93
CA TYR A 211 4.68 -1.52 1.72
C TYR A 211 5.15 -2.96 1.65
N CYS A 212 4.82 -3.73 2.69
CA CYS A 212 5.05 -5.16 2.76
C CYS A 212 3.79 -5.93 2.35
N ARG A 213 3.97 -7.11 1.76
CA ARG A 213 2.86 -7.96 1.28
C ARG A 213 2.13 -8.72 2.39
N THR A 214 2.79 -8.99 3.52
CA THR A 214 2.20 -9.77 4.63
C THR A 214 2.45 -9.08 5.97
N LEU A 215 1.60 -9.36 6.97
CA LEU A 215 1.80 -8.88 8.34
C LEU A 215 3.11 -9.40 8.94
N ALA A 216 3.50 -10.64 8.62
CA ALA A 216 4.79 -11.20 9.03
C ALA A 216 5.96 -10.41 8.44
N ALA A 217 5.88 -10.01 7.16
CA ALA A 217 6.90 -9.16 6.55
C ALA A 217 6.95 -7.75 7.16
N VAL A 218 5.80 -7.16 7.53
CA VAL A 218 5.75 -5.89 8.28
C VAL A 218 6.50 -6.02 9.61
N GLY A 219 6.21 -7.09 10.36
CA GLY A 219 6.90 -7.38 11.63
C GLY A 219 8.41 -7.50 11.45
N ARG A 220 8.86 -8.35 10.51
CA ARG A 220 10.30 -8.57 10.22
C ARG A 220 11.02 -7.28 9.83
N VAL A 221 10.48 -6.53 8.87
CA VAL A 221 11.08 -5.27 8.41
C VAL A 221 11.16 -4.25 9.56
N PHE A 222 10.09 -4.11 10.34
CA PHE A 222 10.10 -3.18 11.48
C PHE A 222 11.12 -3.57 12.56
N CYS A 223 11.19 -4.86 12.91
CA CYS A 223 12.15 -5.36 13.90
C CYS A 223 13.58 -5.15 13.42
N TYR A 224 13.87 -5.44 12.16
CA TYR A 224 15.18 -5.20 11.55
C TYR A 224 15.57 -3.72 11.60
N LEU A 225 14.71 -2.81 11.11
CA LEU A 225 14.99 -1.37 11.17
C LEU A 225 15.24 -0.92 12.61
N LYS A 226 14.43 -1.40 13.56
CA LYS A 226 14.58 -1.05 14.98
C LYS A 226 15.91 -1.57 15.55
N ALA A 227 16.32 -2.79 15.20
CA ALA A 227 17.57 -3.38 15.66
C ALA A 227 18.78 -2.62 15.10
N GLU A 228 18.81 -2.39 13.79
CA GLU A 228 19.91 -1.70 13.11
C GLU A 228 20.05 -0.23 13.54
N LEU A 229 18.94 0.44 13.85
CA LEU A 229 18.95 1.82 14.35
C LEU A 229 19.42 1.94 15.80
N GLY A 230 19.16 0.95 16.66
CA GLY A 230 19.48 1.04 18.08
C GLY A 230 18.90 2.31 18.73
N GLU A 231 19.72 3.10 19.44
CA GLU A 231 19.29 4.37 20.04
C GLU A 231 18.87 5.42 19.00
N ASP A 232 19.37 5.34 17.76
CA ASP A 232 18.98 6.23 16.67
C ASP A 232 17.54 5.97 16.20
N CYS A 233 16.83 5.03 16.81
CA CYS A 233 15.40 4.85 16.58
C CYS A 233 14.54 5.93 17.28
N TRP A 234 15.10 6.65 18.25
CA TRP A 234 14.40 7.72 19.00
C TRP A 234 15.00 9.10 18.75
N ALA A 235 14.13 10.08 18.51
CA ALA A 235 14.49 11.50 18.42
C ALA A 235 15.33 11.94 19.62
N ASP A 236 16.37 12.74 19.36
CA ASP A 236 17.32 13.23 20.36
C ASP A 236 17.96 12.15 21.25
N LYS A 237 17.93 10.88 20.80
CA LYS A 237 18.34 9.71 21.57
C LYS A 237 17.64 9.68 22.94
N ASP A 238 16.33 9.94 22.94
CA ASP A 238 15.51 10.04 24.16
C ASP A 238 15.80 8.86 25.12
N PRO A 239 16.41 9.12 26.29
CA PRO A 239 16.82 8.06 27.22
C PRO A 239 15.62 7.31 27.79
N GLN A 240 14.42 7.90 27.74
CA GLN A 240 13.18 7.27 28.20
C GLN A 240 12.53 6.39 27.13
N ARG A 241 13.06 6.39 25.90
CA ARG A 241 12.56 5.60 24.76
C ARG A 241 11.06 5.71 24.54
N ARG A 242 10.53 6.92 24.74
CA ARG A 242 9.10 7.21 24.62
C ARG A 242 8.61 6.95 23.19
N ALA A 243 7.42 6.38 23.07
CA ALA A 243 6.88 5.99 21.77
C ALA A 243 6.69 7.21 20.85
N GLU A 244 6.33 8.36 21.42
CA GLU A 244 6.11 9.64 20.74
C GLU A 244 7.35 10.09 19.95
N ASN A 245 8.54 9.78 20.48
CA ASN A 245 9.83 10.13 19.89
C ASN A 245 10.36 9.08 18.91
N LEU A 246 9.66 7.97 18.72
CA LEU A 246 10.08 6.91 17.80
C LEU A 246 10.02 7.40 16.34
N ARG A 247 11.16 7.34 15.66
CA ARG A 247 11.35 7.78 14.26
C ARG A 247 10.75 6.80 13.24
N ILE A 248 10.36 5.60 13.67
CA ILE A 248 9.71 4.58 12.83
C ILE A 248 8.29 4.25 13.32
N GLY A 249 7.44 3.81 12.39
CA GLY A 249 6.06 3.42 12.65
C GLY A 249 5.69 2.09 12.00
N MET A 250 4.88 1.31 12.68
CA MET A 250 4.25 0.10 12.13
C MET A 250 2.76 0.38 11.93
N PHE A 251 2.25 0.26 10.72
CA PHE A 251 0.89 0.67 10.37
C PHE A 251 0.12 -0.37 9.54
N HIS A 252 -0.82 -1.08 10.17
CA HIS A 252 -1.69 -2.06 9.55
C HIS A 252 -3.03 -2.19 10.31
N SER A 253 -3.90 -3.10 9.86
CA SER A 253 -5.23 -3.34 10.44
C SER A 253 -5.18 -3.57 11.97
N HIS A 254 -4.27 -4.45 12.41
CA HIS A 254 -4.07 -4.82 13.82
C HIS A 254 -3.18 -3.86 14.64
N THR A 255 -2.69 -2.76 14.07
CA THR A 255 -1.94 -1.76 14.86
C THR A 255 -2.87 -1.14 15.91
N LEU A 256 -2.39 -1.06 17.17
CA LEU A 256 -3.16 -0.50 18.28
C LEU A 256 -3.63 0.93 17.96
N PRO A 257 -4.86 1.33 18.33
CA PRO A 257 -5.39 2.67 18.04
C PRO A 257 -4.49 3.82 18.50
N GLN A 258 -3.86 3.67 19.67
CA GLN A 258 -2.90 4.66 20.20
C GLN A 258 -1.68 4.82 19.28
N ASN A 259 -1.12 3.71 18.80
CA ASN A 259 0.00 3.72 17.85
C ASN A 259 -0.41 4.27 16.48
N LYS A 260 -1.62 3.96 16.00
CA LYS A 260 -2.15 4.57 14.77
C LYS A 260 -2.23 6.09 14.92
N ARG A 261 -2.83 6.59 16.01
CA ARG A 261 -2.93 8.04 16.28
C ARG A 261 -1.54 8.69 16.32
N ARG A 262 -0.61 8.11 17.07
CA ARG A 262 0.79 8.56 17.12
C ARG A 262 1.43 8.68 15.74
N ILE A 263 1.27 7.67 14.89
CA ILE A 263 1.82 7.68 13.53
C ILE A 263 1.14 8.77 12.69
N LEU A 264 -0.17 8.93 12.78
CA LEU A 264 -0.89 9.97 12.06
C LEU A 264 -0.44 11.38 12.47
N ASP A 265 -0.29 11.61 13.77
CA ASP A 265 0.11 12.91 14.30
C ASP A 265 1.58 13.20 13.99
N SER A 266 2.47 12.20 14.13
CA SER A 266 3.91 12.36 13.96
C SER A 266 4.35 12.34 12.49
N PHE A 267 3.96 11.31 11.74
CA PHE A 267 4.32 11.15 10.32
C PHE A 267 3.47 12.03 9.41
N GLY A 268 2.19 12.25 9.74
CA GLY A 268 1.33 13.17 8.98
C GLY A 268 1.54 14.64 9.30
N GLY A 269 2.06 14.94 10.50
CA GLY A 269 2.41 16.29 10.95
C GLY A 269 3.92 16.57 10.92
N ASP A 270 4.38 17.33 11.91
CA ASP A 270 5.78 17.76 12.05
C ASP A 270 6.50 17.00 13.18
N GLY A 271 6.03 15.79 13.55
CA GLY A 271 6.68 14.95 14.55
C GLY A 271 7.94 14.26 14.02
N PRO A 272 8.63 13.45 14.84
CA PRO A 272 9.92 12.84 14.46
C PRO A 272 9.82 11.59 13.57
N CYS A 273 8.63 11.05 13.31
CA CYS A 273 8.48 9.83 12.51
C CYS A 273 8.86 10.09 11.04
N ARG A 274 9.77 9.28 10.48
CA ARG A 274 10.27 9.38 9.11
C ARG A 274 10.07 8.12 8.28
N VAL A 275 9.87 6.96 8.91
CA VAL A 275 9.67 5.70 8.19
C VAL A 275 8.42 4.99 8.70
N VAL A 276 7.48 4.66 7.82
CA VAL A 276 6.31 3.85 8.17
C VAL A 276 6.33 2.53 7.40
N VAL A 277 6.37 1.42 8.14
CA VAL A 277 6.22 0.06 7.60
C VAL A 277 4.75 -0.31 7.66
N ALA A 278 4.16 -0.58 6.50
CA ALA A 278 2.73 -0.81 6.37
C ALA A 278 2.41 -2.00 5.48
N THR A 279 1.19 -2.54 5.62
CA THR A 279 0.63 -3.41 4.58
C THR A 279 0.06 -2.56 3.45
N SER A 280 -0.04 -3.16 2.26
CA SER A 280 -0.82 -2.62 1.14
C SER A 280 -2.31 -2.72 1.44
N ALA A 281 -2.80 -2.05 2.48
CA ALA A 281 -4.22 -2.03 2.79
C ALA A 281 -4.95 -1.24 1.68
N PRO A 282 -5.83 -1.88 0.90
CA PRO A 282 -6.61 -1.18 -0.12
C PRO A 282 -7.47 -0.12 0.56
N GLY A 283 -7.45 1.11 0.04
CA GLY A 283 -8.45 2.12 0.42
C GLY A 283 -8.31 2.74 1.82
N MET A 284 -7.20 2.55 2.54
CA MET A 284 -6.95 3.40 3.71
C MET A 284 -6.62 4.82 3.21
N GLY A 285 -7.58 5.72 3.38
CA GLY A 285 -7.60 7.14 2.97
C GLY A 285 -6.56 8.03 3.63
N LEU A 286 -5.46 7.44 4.08
CA LEU A 286 -4.34 8.15 4.68
C LEU A 286 -3.66 9.01 3.63
N ASN A 287 -3.75 10.31 3.83
CA ASN A 287 -3.11 11.32 3.01
C ASN A 287 -1.90 11.87 3.75
N PHE A 288 -0.72 11.34 3.44
CA PHE A 288 0.54 11.91 3.89
C PHE A 288 1.14 12.69 2.72
N PRO A 289 1.08 14.04 2.73
CA PRO A 289 1.44 14.84 1.55
C PRO A 289 2.97 14.89 1.30
N LYS A 290 3.79 14.71 2.35
CA LYS A 290 5.25 14.89 2.33
C LYS A 290 6.05 13.62 2.06
N ILE A 291 5.43 12.53 1.57
CA ILE A 291 6.16 11.29 1.25
C ILE A 291 7.04 11.52 0.02
N SER A 292 8.36 11.35 0.17
CA SER A 292 9.30 11.41 -0.96
C SER A 292 9.62 10.03 -1.52
N HIS A 293 9.63 8.99 -0.68
CA HIS A 293 10.00 7.64 -1.08
C HIS A 293 8.92 6.61 -0.71
N VAL A 294 8.54 5.78 -1.68
CA VAL A 294 7.72 4.60 -1.48
C VAL A 294 8.54 3.37 -1.83
N VAL A 295 8.64 2.43 -0.89
CA VAL A 295 9.32 1.16 -1.06
C VAL A 295 8.27 0.05 -1.08
N MET A 296 8.20 -0.73 -2.14
CA MET A 296 7.37 -1.93 -2.22
C MET A 296 8.26 -3.13 -1.95
N TYR A 297 8.25 -3.59 -0.69
CA TYR A 297 8.99 -4.77 -0.27
C TYR A 297 8.21 -6.03 -0.64
N GLY A 298 8.56 -6.59 -1.80
CA GLY A 298 7.76 -7.57 -2.53
C GLY A 298 6.88 -6.93 -3.59
N VAL A 299 6.63 -7.68 -4.66
CA VAL A 299 5.85 -7.26 -5.83
C VAL A 299 4.36 -7.17 -5.48
N PRO A 300 3.66 -6.05 -5.77
CA PRO A 300 2.21 -5.97 -5.64
C PRO A 300 1.47 -6.97 -6.56
N GLU A 301 0.18 -7.18 -6.29
CA GLU A 301 -0.62 -8.21 -6.98
C GLU A 301 -0.86 -7.87 -8.46
N ASP A 302 -1.09 -6.59 -8.77
CA ASP A 302 -1.41 -6.11 -10.11
C ASP A 302 -0.79 -4.72 -10.39
N MET A 303 -0.91 -4.25 -11.62
CA MET A 303 -0.38 -2.94 -12.03
C MET A 303 -1.10 -1.77 -11.34
N GLU A 304 -2.40 -1.91 -11.06
CA GLU A 304 -3.16 -0.88 -10.35
C GLU A 304 -2.63 -0.66 -8.94
N ALA A 305 -2.29 -1.74 -8.22
CA ALA A 305 -1.73 -1.70 -6.88
C ALA A 305 -0.37 -0.97 -6.87
N ILE A 306 0.48 -1.21 -7.86
CA ILE A 306 1.73 -0.45 -8.06
C ILE A 306 1.42 1.04 -8.18
N LEU A 307 0.44 1.42 -9.01
CA LEU A 307 0.06 2.83 -9.21
C LEU A 307 -0.52 3.47 -7.94
N GLN A 308 -1.34 2.74 -7.19
CA GLN A 308 -1.92 3.24 -5.95
C GLN A 308 -0.86 3.46 -4.87
N GLU A 309 0.07 2.53 -4.71
CA GLU A 309 1.17 2.61 -3.75
C GLU A 309 2.18 3.69 -4.16
N ALA A 310 2.72 3.63 -5.38
CA ALA A 310 3.68 4.61 -5.89
C ALA A 310 3.09 6.03 -5.88
N GLY A 311 1.81 6.18 -6.25
CA GLY A 311 1.12 7.47 -6.29
C GLY A 311 0.94 8.17 -4.93
N ARG A 312 1.37 7.54 -3.83
CA ARG A 312 1.47 8.19 -2.51
C ARG A 312 2.70 9.08 -2.38
N ALA A 313 3.75 8.84 -3.16
CA ALA A 313 4.93 9.69 -3.19
C ALA A 313 4.67 11.00 -3.95
N GLY A 314 5.40 12.05 -3.59
CA GLY A 314 5.54 13.31 -4.33
C GLY A 314 4.24 14.04 -4.61
N ARG A 315 3.25 13.98 -3.72
CA ARG A 315 1.93 14.64 -3.89
C ARG A 315 2.03 16.17 -3.99
N ASP A 316 3.09 16.73 -3.43
CA ASP A 316 3.50 18.13 -3.55
C ASP A 316 4.14 18.49 -4.90
N GLY A 317 4.37 17.49 -5.78
CA GLY A 317 5.02 17.68 -7.08
C GLY A 317 6.54 17.59 -7.05
N SER A 318 7.15 17.40 -5.87
CA SER A 318 8.59 17.21 -5.73
C SER A 318 9.06 15.93 -6.42
N LEU A 319 10.33 15.89 -6.82
CA LEU A 319 10.94 14.65 -7.32
C LEU A 319 10.86 13.59 -6.22
N SER A 320 10.34 12.43 -6.57
CA SER A 320 10.04 11.35 -5.63
C SER A 320 10.35 10.00 -6.25
N HIS A 321 10.43 8.97 -5.42
CA HIS A 321 10.89 7.66 -5.84
C HIS A 321 9.95 6.56 -5.39
N ALA A 322 9.69 5.61 -6.30
CA ALA A 322 8.95 4.39 -6.03
C ALA A 322 9.85 3.20 -6.39
N VAL A 323 10.31 2.48 -5.38
CA VAL A 323 11.25 1.35 -5.54
C VAL A 323 10.50 0.05 -5.29
N ILE A 324 10.63 -0.92 -6.19
CA ILE A 324 10.05 -2.25 -6.05
C ILE A 324 11.19 -3.23 -5.85
N TYR A 325 11.25 -3.82 -4.65
CA TYR A 325 12.14 -4.94 -4.35
C TYR A 325 11.44 -6.24 -4.70
N ARG A 326 11.85 -6.83 -5.83
CA ARG A 326 11.40 -8.14 -6.29
C ARG A 326 12.09 -9.22 -5.47
N LEU A 327 11.38 -9.64 -4.43
CA LEU A 327 11.62 -10.91 -3.74
C LEU A 327 11.21 -12.07 -4.67
N ASN A 328 11.42 -13.32 -4.23
CA ASN A 328 10.89 -14.49 -4.94
C ASN A 328 9.41 -14.27 -5.28
N LEU A 329 9.06 -14.46 -6.55
CA LEU A 329 7.74 -14.10 -7.07
C LEU A 329 6.67 -14.90 -6.34
N ASN A 330 5.75 -14.20 -5.69
CA ASN A 330 4.54 -14.82 -5.14
C ASN A 330 3.72 -15.43 -6.28
N THR A 331 3.05 -16.55 -6.00
CA THR A 331 2.15 -17.24 -6.95
C THR A 331 0.93 -16.41 -7.36
N ASN A 332 0.66 -15.29 -6.69
CA ASN A 332 -0.56 -14.50 -6.84
C ASN A 332 -0.39 -13.23 -7.68
N VAL A 333 0.78 -13.00 -8.30
CA VAL A 333 1.00 -11.85 -9.18
C VAL A 333 0.30 -12.07 -10.53
N ASP A 334 -0.41 -11.05 -11.02
CA ASP A 334 -1.07 -11.02 -12.33
C ASP A 334 -0.10 -11.37 -13.49
N GLU A 335 -0.61 -12.03 -14.53
CA GLU A 335 0.19 -12.50 -15.67
C GLU A 335 0.75 -11.34 -16.50
N GLY A 336 -0.03 -10.28 -16.69
CA GLY A 336 0.41 -9.05 -17.35
C GLY A 336 1.56 -8.40 -16.59
N LEU A 337 1.43 -8.31 -15.26
CA LEU A 337 2.51 -7.80 -14.40
C LEU A 337 3.76 -8.69 -14.43
N ARG A 338 3.63 -10.03 -14.41
CA ARG A 338 4.79 -10.94 -14.55
C ARG A 338 5.54 -10.70 -15.86
N THR A 339 4.81 -10.54 -16.95
CA THR A 339 5.39 -10.27 -18.28
C THR A 339 6.12 -8.94 -18.30
N LEU A 340 5.52 -7.90 -17.72
CA LEU A 340 6.14 -6.58 -17.56
C LEU A 340 7.44 -6.68 -16.75
N LEU A 341 7.43 -7.38 -15.61
CA LEU A 341 8.61 -7.54 -14.75
C LEU A 341 9.73 -8.31 -15.44
N LYS A 342 9.43 -9.31 -16.27
CA LYS A 342 10.43 -10.04 -17.08
C LYS A 342 11.07 -9.15 -18.15
N ASN A 343 10.30 -8.24 -18.73
CA ASN A 343 10.76 -7.35 -19.81
C ASN A 343 11.35 -6.02 -19.31
N SER A 344 11.27 -5.75 -18.00
CA SER A 344 11.71 -4.49 -17.38
C SER A 344 13.18 -4.11 -17.57
N SER A 345 14.07 -5.07 -17.87
CA SER A 345 15.47 -4.81 -18.20
C SER A 345 15.71 -4.49 -19.67
N LYS A 346 14.69 -4.64 -20.52
CA LYS A 346 14.77 -4.48 -21.99
C LYS A 346 14.03 -3.24 -22.48
N SER A 347 13.12 -2.69 -21.68
CA SER A 347 12.30 -1.55 -22.06
C SER A 347 11.94 -0.68 -20.87
N CYS A 348 11.47 0.55 -21.16
CA CYS A 348 11.05 1.50 -20.15
C CYS A 348 9.90 0.96 -19.31
N PHE A 349 10.16 0.69 -18.03
CA PHE A 349 9.17 0.20 -17.07
C PHE A 349 7.96 1.14 -16.96
N ARG A 350 8.18 2.46 -16.92
CA ARG A 350 7.11 3.46 -16.92
C ARG A 350 6.18 3.28 -18.13
N LYS A 351 6.75 3.20 -19.34
CA LYS A 351 5.95 3.06 -20.56
C LYS A 351 5.09 1.80 -20.54
N ALA A 352 5.68 0.68 -20.13
CA ALA A 352 4.97 -0.60 -20.03
C ALA A 352 3.90 -0.59 -18.93
N LEU A 353 4.13 0.10 -17.80
CA LEU A 353 3.18 0.15 -16.69
C LEU A 353 1.93 0.97 -17.04
N PHE A 354 2.11 2.08 -17.76
CA PHE A 354 1.00 3.00 -18.06
C PHE A 354 0.27 2.69 -19.37
N SER A 355 0.82 1.84 -20.25
CA SER A 355 0.20 1.53 -21.55
C SER A 355 -1.17 0.86 -21.46
N GLN A 356 -1.52 0.26 -20.32
CA GLN A 356 -2.86 -0.29 -20.08
C GLN A 356 -3.89 0.77 -19.65
N PHE A 357 -3.44 1.96 -19.23
CA PHE A 357 -4.28 3.02 -18.69
C PHE A 357 -4.49 4.19 -19.67
N GLU A 358 -3.57 4.37 -20.62
CA GLU A 358 -3.60 5.42 -21.63
C GLU A 358 -3.01 4.96 -22.97
N ASN A 359 -3.56 5.43 -24.08
CA ASN A 359 -3.12 5.05 -25.43
C ASN A 359 -1.72 5.60 -25.76
N ASN A 360 -1.37 6.77 -25.24
CA ASN A 360 -0.09 7.44 -25.47
C ASN A 360 0.64 7.58 -24.14
N THR A 361 1.69 6.80 -23.96
CA THR A 361 2.49 6.82 -22.73
C THR A 361 3.87 7.42 -22.96
N ASP A 362 4.12 8.55 -22.31
CA ASP A 362 5.42 9.21 -22.35
C ASP A 362 6.41 8.63 -21.33
N SER A 363 7.68 8.56 -21.73
CA SER A 363 8.80 8.49 -20.77
C SER A 363 9.06 9.86 -20.16
N VAL A 364 9.98 9.92 -19.19
CA VAL A 364 10.50 11.18 -18.64
C VAL A 364 11.90 11.39 -19.19
N GLU A 365 12.16 12.60 -19.67
CA GLU A 365 13.50 13.04 -20.05
C GLU A 365 14.02 14.09 -19.05
N PRO A 366 15.30 14.02 -18.65
CA PRO A 366 16.28 12.99 -19.03
C PRO A 366 15.95 11.60 -18.45
N GLY A 367 16.28 10.55 -19.21
CA GLY A 367 15.96 9.14 -18.87
C GLY A 367 16.36 8.68 -17.46
N HIS A 368 17.40 9.24 -16.86
CA HIS A 368 17.80 8.95 -15.46
C HIS A 368 16.80 9.45 -14.40
N LEU A 369 15.79 10.25 -14.75
CA LEU A 369 14.65 10.56 -13.88
C LEU A 369 13.46 9.63 -14.10
N CYS A 370 13.50 8.80 -15.15
CA CYS A 370 12.36 7.99 -15.54
C CYS A 370 12.25 6.69 -14.72
N CYS A 371 13.12 5.73 -14.99
CA CYS A 371 13.16 4.44 -14.31
C CYS A 371 14.56 3.83 -14.35
N THR A 372 14.78 2.68 -13.71
CA THR A 372 16.06 1.95 -13.71
C THR A 372 16.58 1.71 -15.14
N TYR A 373 15.78 1.14 -16.04
CA TYR A 373 16.20 0.90 -17.43
C TYR A 373 16.52 2.19 -18.19
N CYS A 374 15.66 3.20 -18.10
CA CYS A 374 15.92 4.47 -18.78
C CYS A 374 17.18 5.18 -18.25
N HIS A 375 17.55 4.96 -16.99
CA HIS A 375 18.81 5.42 -16.44
C HIS A 375 19.99 4.69 -17.08
N SER A 376 19.95 3.35 -17.18
CA SER A 376 21.06 2.57 -17.73
C SER A 376 21.37 2.86 -19.20
N VAL A 377 20.40 3.38 -19.96
CA VAL A 377 20.58 3.79 -21.37
C VAL A 377 20.59 5.31 -21.54
N CYS A 378 20.66 6.08 -20.44
CA CYS A 378 20.60 7.53 -20.49
C CYS A 378 21.88 8.12 -21.08
N SER A 379 21.73 9.04 -22.03
CA SER A 379 22.80 9.78 -22.69
C SER A 379 22.56 11.29 -22.61
N CYS A 380 22.19 11.78 -21.41
CA CYS A 380 21.90 13.20 -21.21
C CYS A 380 23.13 14.12 -21.36
N THR A 381 24.34 13.56 -21.33
CA THR A 381 25.57 14.26 -21.69
C THR A 381 26.21 13.61 -22.92
N SER A 382 27.12 14.33 -23.58
CA SER A 382 27.87 13.82 -24.74
C SER A 382 28.75 12.60 -24.44
N ALA A 383 29.04 12.32 -23.16
CA ALA A 383 29.86 11.19 -22.72
C ALA A 383 29.06 10.06 -22.05
N GLY A 384 27.74 10.19 -21.93
CA GLY A 384 26.88 9.26 -21.17
C GLY A 384 26.05 9.97 -20.08
N CYS A 385 25.62 9.24 -19.07
CA CYS A 385 24.90 9.81 -17.93
C CYS A 385 25.84 9.94 -16.72
N ASP A 386 26.11 11.17 -16.30
CA ASP A 386 26.98 11.45 -15.13
C ASP A 386 26.24 11.30 -13.78
N MET A 387 24.93 11.04 -13.81
CA MET A 387 24.15 10.83 -12.60
C MET A 387 24.43 9.45 -12.01
N ALA A 388 24.76 9.41 -10.72
CA ALA A 388 24.89 8.15 -10.00
C ALA A 388 23.53 7.44 -9.91
N VAL A 389 23.55 6.11 -10.08
CA VAL A 389 22.37 5.29 -9.79
C VAL A 389 21.99 5.47 -8.32
N PRO A 390 20.72 5.75 -7.99
CA PRO A 390 20.32 6.00 -6.61
C PRO A 390 20.71 4.85 -5.67
N LYS A 391 21.09 5.18 -4.42
CA LYS A 391 21.60 4.21 -3.43
C LYS A 391 20.66 3.01 -3.19
N TYR A 392 19.35 3.24 -3.23
CA TYR A 392 18.30 2.22 -3.06
C TYR A 392 18.02 1.39 -4.34
N GLU A 393 18.67 1.73 -5.45
CA GLU A 393 18.69 0.93 -6.69
C GLU A 393 20.00 0.15 -6.86
N GLN A 394 20.99 0.39 -6.02
CA GLN A 394 22.22 -0.38 -6.01
C GLN A 394 21.92 -1.74 -5.37
N ALA A 395 22.26 -2.83 -6.07
CA ALA A 395 22.25 -4.13 -5.43
C ALA A 395 23.17 -4.05 -4.20
N PRO A 396 22.83 -4.70 -3.07
CA PRO A 396 23.78 -4.87 -1.98
C PRO A 396 25.09 -5.36 -2.62
N LEU A 397 26.20 -4.71 -2.30
CA LEU A 397 27.50 -5.26 -2.65
C LEU A 397 27.48 -6.67 -2.07
N GLU A 398 27.51 -7.69 -2.94
CA GLU A 398 27.88 -9.02 -2.50
C GLU A 398 29.28 -8.83 -1.91
N VAL A 399 29.35 -8.64 -0.60
CA VAL A 399 30.60 -8.80 0.12
C VAL A 399 30.84 -10.30 0.07
N SER A 400 31.32 -10.77 -1.08
CA SER A 400 31.95 -12.08 -1.16
C SER A 400 33.22 -11.94 -0.34
N ALA A 401 33.09 -12.06 0.98
CA ALA A 401 34.22 -12.51 1.77
C ALA A 401 34.69 -13.80 1.07
N PRO A 402 35.99 -13.96 0.78
CA PRO A 402 36.48 -15.20 0.21
C PRO A 402 36.04 -16.32 1.14
N VAL A 403 35.13 -17.16 0.67
CA VAL A 403 34.60 -18.26 1.46
C VAL A 403 35.77 -19.20 1.69
N GLN A 404 36.33 -19.16 2.90
CA GLN A 404 37.25 -20.20 3.33
C GLN A 404 36.42 -21.49 3.37
N ILE A 405 36.95 -22.54 2.74
CA ILE A 405 36.31 -23.85 2.71
C ILE A 405 37.27 -24.82 3.39
N ARG A 406 36.81 -25.53 4.43
CA ARG A 406 37.51 -26.68 5.00
C ARG A 406 36.93 -27.97 4.44
N GLU A 407 37.74 -29.02 4.35
CA GLU A 407 37.19 -30.35 4.16
C GLU A 407 36.44 -30.78 5.42
N VAL A 408 35.23 -31.32 5.25
CA VAL A 408 34.42 -31.90 6.32
C VAL A 408 33.97 -33.28 5.88
N THR A 409 34.39 -34.29 6.63
CA THR A 409 34.01 -35.68 6.42
C THR A 409 32.56 -35.94 6.85
N GLU A 410 31.96 -37.03 6.35
CA GLU A 410 30.60 -37.39 6.78
C GLU A 410 30.53 -37.76 8.27
N ASP A 411 31.58 -38.37 8.83
CA ASP A 411 31.67 -38.66 10.27
C ASP A 411 31.67 -37.37 11.11
N GLU A 412 32.34 -36.32 10.65
CA GLU A 412 32.33 -35.01 11.30
C GLU A 412 30.96 -34.31 11.20
N LYS A 413 30.27 -34.44 10.06
CA LYS A 413 28.88 -33.95 9.93
C LYS A 413 27.93 -34.68 10.87
N ASP A 414 28.08 -35.98 11.03
CA ASP A 414 27.28 -36.79 11.95
C ASP A 414 27.52 -36.38 13.41
N LEU A 415 28.79 -36.09 13.76
CA LEU A 415 29.14 -35.54 15.07
C LEU A 415 28.51 -34.17 15.32
N ILE A 416 28.63 -33.24 14.35
CA ILE A 416 28.01 -31.91 14.43
C ILE A 416 26.50 -32.03 14.60
N ARG A 417 25.85 -32.91 13.83
CA ARG A 417 24.41 -33.18 13.92
C ARG A 417 24.02 -33.62 15.33
N SER A 418 24.75 -34.59 15.89
CA SER A 418 24.52 -35.11 17.24
C SER A 418 24.66 -34.02 18.31
N LEU A 419 25.71 -33.18 18.23
CA LEU A 419 25.94 -32.10 19.17
C LEU A 419 24.86 -31.02 19.11
N LEU A 420 24.43 -30.62 17.91
CA LEU A 420 23.38 -29.62 17.72
C LEU A 420 22.00 -30.12 18.19
N HIS A 421 21.66 -31.39 17.96
CA HIS A 421 20.46 -31.99 18.53
C HIS A 421 20.52 -32.09 20.06
N THR A 422 21.67 -32.45 20.61
CA THR A 422 21.86 -32.48 22.08
C THR A 422 21.66 -31.10 22.68
N TYR A 423 22.22 -30.06 22.05
CA TYR A 423 22.02 -28.68 22.48
C TYR A 423 20.55 -28.25 22.34
N LYS A 424 19.88 -28.58 21.23
CA LYS A 424 18.45 -28.33 21.02
C LYS A 424 17.60 -28.91 22.16
N LEU A 425 17.90 -30.13 22.60
CA LEU A 425 17.22 -30.78 23.72
C LEU A 425 17.48 -30.07 25.05
N SER A 426 18.69 -29.55 25.27
CA SER A 426 19.04 -28.78 26.48
C SER A 426 18.28 -27.44 26.61
N LEU A 427 17.79 -26.89 25.50
CA LEU A 427 17.02 -25.63 25.48
C LEU A 427 15.55 -25.81 25.91
N ILE A 428 15.07 -27.05 26.06
CA ILE A 428 13.70 -27.35 26.46
C ILE A 428 13.62 -27.29 28.00
N PRO A 429 12.84 -26.37 28.60
CA PRO A 429 12.68 -26.32 30.05
C PRO A 429 12.00 -27.60 30.59
N GLU A 430 12.31 -28.01 31.83
CA GLU A 430 11.72 -29.19 32.48
C GLU A 430 10.19 -29.12 32.69
N THR A 431 9.57 -27.96 32.45
CA THR A 431 8.12 -27.75 32.62
C THR A 431 7.35 -28.01 31.33
N HIS A 432 6.22 -28.71 31.43
CA HIS A 432 5.31 -29.08 30.33
C HIS A 432 5.04 -27.93 29.33
N LEU A 433 5.57 -28.06 28.12
CA LEU A 433 5.28 -27.16 27.01
C LEU A 433 3.91 -27.48 26.40
N TYR A 434 3.04 -26.47 26.29
CA TYR A 434 1.73 -26.58 25.63
C TYR A 434 1.80 -26.51 24.10
N THR A 435 3.00 -26.31 23.52
CA THR A 435 3.26 -26.13 22.08
C THR A 435 4.56 -26.82 21.66
N ASN A 436 4.81 -26.95 20.35
CA ASN A 436 6.03 -27.57 19.81
C ASN A 436 7.30 -26.78 20.21
N SER A 437 8.31 -27.50 20.72
CA SER A 437 9.57 -26.96 21.28
C SER A 437 10.33 -26.05 20.31
N THR A 438 10.24 -26.34 19.01
CA THR A 438 10.88 -25.54 17.94
C THR A 438 10.42 -24.07 17.95
N TYR A 439 9.14 -23.79 18.25
CA TYR A 439 8.62 -22.42 18.26
C TYR A 439 9.01 -21.64 19.53
N CYS A 440 9.39 -22.33 20.60
CA CYS A 440 9.73 -21.70 21.88
C CYS A 440 11.22 -21.35 21.96
N THR A 441 12.09 -22.16 21.35
CA THR A 441 13.55 -21.99 21.44
C THR A 441 14.15 -21.26 20.22
N GLY A 442 13.42 -21.21 19.10
CA GLY A 442 13.95 -20.69 17.83
C GLY A 442 15.00 -21.61 17.18
N PHE A 443 15.30 -22.77 17.80
CA PHE A 443 16.34 -23.71 17.34
C PHE A 443 15.70 -24.91 16.64
N SER A 444 15.52 -24.81 15.31
CA SER A 444 14.77 -25.76 14.50
C SER A 444 15.62 -26.86 13.85
N ASP A 445 15.00 -27.95 13.39
CA ASP A 445 15.74 -29.00 12.65
C ASP A 445 16.18 -28.48 11.27
N GLU A 446 15.45 -27.54 10.69
CA GLU A 446 15.84 -26.85 9.45
C GLU A 446 17.10 -26.00 9.65
N LEU A 447 17.25 -25.35 10.81
CA LEU A 447 18.48 -24.63 11.16
C LEU A 447 19.66 -25.60 11.30
N ILE A 448 19.48 -26.73 11.98
CA ILE A 448 20.51 -27.77 12.11
C ILE A 448 20.94 -28.28 10.72
N ASN A 449 19.97 -28.58 9.86
CA ASN A 449 20.26 -29.05 8.50
C ASN A 449 21.00 -27.99 7.67
N SER A 450 20.62 -26.72 7.80
CA SER A 450 21.31 -25.61 7.12
C SER A 450 22.75 -25.44 7.64
N VAL A 451 22.99 -25.56 8.95
CA VAL A 451 24.35 -25.56 9.52
C VAL A 451 25.17 -26.73 8.96
N LEU A 452 24.59 -27.92 8.81
CA LEU A 452 25.28 -29.10 8.25
C LEU A 452 25.56 -28.98 6.76
N GLU A 453 24.67 -28.34 6.00
CA GLU A 453 24.85 -28.10 4.57
C GLU A 453 26.01 -27.12 4.30
N HIS A 454 26.18 -26.15 5.20
CA HIS A 454 27.21 -25.10 5.09
C HIS A 454 28.40 -25.26 6.05
N CYS A 455 28.53 -26.38 6.77
CA CYS A 455 29.53 -26.52 7.84
C CYS A 455 30.97 -26.36 7.37
N ALA A 456 31.24 -26.66 6.09
CA ALA A 456 32.53 -26.47 5.45
C ALA A 456 32.92 -24.99 5.30
N GLU A 457 31.97 -24.07 5.39
CA GLU A 457 32.10 -22.64 5.12
C GLU A 457 32.01 -21.79 6.41
N ILE A 458 31.71 -22.40 7.55
CA ILE A 458 31.55 -21.72 8.84
C ILE A 458 32.91 -21.56 9.54
N PHE A 459 33.49 -20.35 9.48
CA PHE A 459 34.76 -20.01 10.16
C PHE A 459 34.60 -18.96 11.26
N ASP A 460 33.58 -18.11 11.15
CA ASP A 460 33.29 -17.08 12.13
C ASP A 460 31.78 -16.92 12.34
N LEU A 461 31.43 -16.11 13.33
CA LEU A 461 30.03 -15.81 13.66
C LEU A 461 29.34 -14.99 12.56
N ASN A 462 30.09 -14.19 11.80
CA ASN A 462 29.53 -13.34 10.74
C ASN A 462 28.97 -14.19 9.60
N PHE A 463 29.66 -15.28 9.23
CA PHE A 463 29.16 -16.21 8.22
C PHE A 463 27.80 -16.79 8.62
N ILE A 464 27.65 -17.21 9.88
CA ILE A 464 26.39 -17.74 10.43
C ILE A 464 25.28 -16.68 10.34
N MET A 465 25.57 -15.46 10.79
CA MET A 465 24.59 -14.37 10.83
C MET A 465 24.13 -13.92 9.42
N ASN A 466 25.02 -14.01 8.43
CA ASN A 466 24.76 -13.52 7.08
C ASN A 466 24.19 -14.59 6.12
N ASN A 467 24.52 -15.87 6.33
CA ASN A 467 24.23 -16.93 5.36
C ASN A 467 23.29 -18.02 5.88
N LEU A 468 23.12 -18.16 7.21
CA LEU A 468 22.22 -19.16 7.77
C LEU A 468 20.90 -18.52 8.21
N PRO A 469 19.78 -19.25 8.17
CA PRO A 469 18.48 -18.75 8.60
C PRO A 469 18.42 -18.66 10.13
N VAL A 470 19.09 -17.67 10.71
CA VAL A 470 18.97 -17.34 12.13
C VAL A 470 17.64 -16.60 12.31
N PHE A 471 16.65 -17.25 12.92
CA PHE A 471 15.30 -16.71 13.14
C PHE A 471 15.17 -15.95 14.45
#